data_AF-A0A0X3VG33-F1
#
_entry.id   AF-A0A0X3VG33-F1
#
_cell.length_a   1.000
_cell.length_b   1.000
_cell.length_c   1.000
_cell.angle_alpha   90.00
_cell.angle_beta   90.00
_cell.angle_gamma   90.00
#
_symmetry.space_group_name_H-M   'P 1'
#
loop_
_entity.id
_entity.type
_entity.pdbx_description
1 polymer ?
#
loop_
_entity_poly.entity_id
_entity_poly.type
_entity_poly.pdbx_seq_one_letter_code
_entity_poly.pdbx_strand_id
1 'polypeptide(L)'
;MTVIPLPKRTPASRRCRSTYWRVLTGGLGAAALLTLGFPTVATGQAQPTCFGRPATITGAGTINGTPGDDVIVGSAGADTIDGGGGNDRICSLGGDDTVSGGVGDDQIDGGSGNDFLIGDVLATTGNANGGGNDRIFGRDGDDNSAGDSFAVNGNASGGGNDFIDGGPGNGILSGDSASVTGDATGAGDDTILGGLGGELLIGDGSAARNTSGSGGDDRLDLGPDGGVVAIGDHNINSPQGGRAAGAGTDRVTGGSGADILVGDSSVVDASQTSARSDVLQGRGGNDTLFGDNADFDVTRTVGTAGGDDALFGGDGADTLRAGPRNDFLDGGPSAPDNCDGEAGIDIAIRCEITRGIP
;
A
#
# COMPACT_ATOMS: atom_id res chain seq x y z
N MET A 1 21.15 -6.92 -17.42
CA MET A 1 22.44 -6.52 -16.78
C MET A 1 23.00 -7.74 -16.06
N THR A 2 24.31 -7.99 -16.17
CA THR A 2 25.00 -9.21 -15.73
C THR A 2 25.14 -9.27 -14.20
N VAL A 3 24.68 -10.36 -13.57
CA VAL A 3 24.72 -10.56 -12.11
C VAL A 3 26.12 -10.99 -11.64
N ILE A 4 26.67 -10.27 -10.64
CA ILE A 4 27.92 -10.60 -9.94
C ILE A 4 27.57 -11.25 -8.58
N PRO A 5 28.05 -12.46 -8.23
CA PRO A 5 27.76 -13.08 -6.93
C PRO A 5 28.95 -13.07 -5.98
N LEU A 6 28.75 -12.73 -4.71
CA LEU A 6 29.70 -12.90 -3.59
C LEU A 6 28.92 -13.12 -2.26
N PRO A 7 29.52 -13.71 -1.19
CA PRO A 7 29.87 -15.13 -1.06
C PRO A 7 29.25 -15.79 0.20
N LYS A 8 29.22 -17.13 0.22
CA LYS A 8 28.69 -17.98 1.31
C LYS A 8 29.47 -17.85 2.63
N ARG A 9 28.76 -17.68 3.74
CA ARG A 9 29.30 -17.79 5.12
C ARG A 9 29.40 -19.25 5.56
N THR A 10 30.57 -19.63 6.08
CA THR A 10 30.84 -20.93 6.73
C THR A 10 30.48 -20.90 8.23
N PRO A 11 29.94 -21.98 8.83
CA PRO A 11 29.75 -22.05 10.28
C PRO A 11 31.01 -22.55 11.00
N ALA A 12 31.39 -21.85 12.06
CA ALA A 12 32.46 -22.25 12.98
C ALA A 12 31.97 -23.37 13.92
N SER A 13 32.61 -24.53 13.86
CA SER A 13 32.38 -25.63 14.80
C SER A 13 33.26 -25.47 16.05
N ARG A 14 32.66 -25.44 17.24
CA ARG A 14 33.39 -25.58 18.51
C ARG A 14 33.05 -26.92 19.15
N ARG A 15 34.03 -27.84 19.10
CA ARG A 15 34.07 -29.07 19.89
C ARG A 15 34.38 -28.72 21.35
N CYS A 16 33.62 -29.25 22.29
CA CYS A 16 34.03 -29.32 23.69
C CYS A 16 34.32 -30.77 24.06
N ARG A 17 35.54 -31.02 24.58
CA ARG A 17 36.06 -32.35 24.94
C ARG A 17 35.58 -32.78 26.32
N SER A 18 35.33 -34.08 26.42
CA SER A 18 35.10 -34.92 27.59
C SER A 18 36.17 -34.74 28.69
N THR A 19 35.73 -34.76 29.96
CA THR A 19 36.55 -35.16 31.10
C THR A 19 35.79 -36.23 31.89
N TYR A 20 36.43 -37.39 32.06
CA TYR A 20 35.98 -38.54 32.83
C TYR A 20 36.09 -38.30 34.33
N TRP A 21 35.08 -38.69 35.11
CA TRP A 21 35.25 -39.01 36.54
C TRP A 21 34.59 -40.38 36.84
N ARG A 22 35.41 -41.32 37.30
CA ARG A 22 35.00 -42.60 37.91
C ARG A 22 34.74 -42.38 39.39
N VAL A 23 33.58 -42.79 39.91
CA VAL A 23 33.37 -43.03 41.34
C VAL A 23 32.56 -44.31 41.54
N LEU A 24 32.89 -44.99 42.65
CA LEU A 24 32.65 -46.37 43.03
C LEU A 24 31.18 -46.84 43.09
N THR A 25 31.02 -48.13 42.81
CA THR A 25 29.88 -48.97 43.20
C THR A 25 29.76 -49.10 44.71
N GLY A 26 28.56 -48.82 45.26
CA GLY A 26 28.23 -49.15 46.64
C GLY A 26 26.75 -48.99 46.98
N GLY A 27 26.10 -50.09 47.35
CA GLY A 27 25.01 -50.12 48.33
C GLY A 27 23.59 -49.83 47.84
N LEU A 28 22.79 -50.89 47.67
CA LEU A 28 21.33 -50.85 47.67
C LEU A 28 20.81 -50.35 49.04
N GLY A 29 20.10 -49.22 49.03
CA GLY A 29 19.26 -48.76 50.13
C GLY A 29 18.00 -48.14 49.55
N ALA A 30 16.86 -48.80 49.75
CA ALA A 30 15.56 -48.33 49.30
C ALA A 30 15.17 -47.05 50.06
N ALA A 31 15.41 -45.89 49.44
CA ALA A 31 14.84 -44.63 49.90
C ALA A 31 13.43 -44.51 49.30
N ALA A 32 12.42 -44.51 50.16
CA ALA A 32 11.06 -44.16 49.78
C ALA A 32 11.06 -42.71 49.27
N LEU A 33 10.97 -42.55 47.95
CA LEU A 33 10.77 -41.25 47.31
C LEU A 33 9.35 -40.79 47.65
N LEU A 34 9.24 -39.86 48.60
CA LEU A 34 8.00 -39.13 48.82
C LEU A 34 7.78 -38.23 47.59
N THR A 35 6.96 -38.68 46.65
CA THR A 35 6.52 -37.88 45.52
C THR A 35 5.60 -36.78 46.05
N LEU A 36 6.18 -35.63 46.37
CA LEU A 36 5.43 -34.39 46.50
C LEU A 36 4.84 -34.11 45.12
N GLY A 37 3.55 -34.40 44.96
CA GLY A 37 2.79 -33.98 43.79
C GLY A 37 2.74 -32.46 43.80
N PHE A 38 3.67 -31.82 43.09
CA PHE A 38 3.49 -30.44 42.70
C PHE A 38 2.27 -30.42 41.77
N PRO A 39 1.22 -29.65 42.06
CA PRO A 39 0.18 -29.43 41.07
C PRO A 39 0.89 -28.89 39.83
N THR A 40 0.75 -29.58 38.71
CA THR A 40 1.07 -29.02 37.41
C THR A 40 0.25 -27.75 37.28
N VAL A 41 0.89 -26.59 37.45
CA VAL A 41 0.30 -25.34 37.02
C VAL A 41 0.11 -25.51 35.53
N ALA A 42 -1.14 -25.66 35.09
CA ALA A 42 -1.44 -25.53 33.68
C ALA A 42 -0.93 -24.16 33.29
N THR A 43 0.16 -24.11 32.53
CA THR A 43 0.55 -22.90 31.83
C THR A 43 -0.57 -22.68 30.83
N GLY A 44 -1.61 -21.95 31.23
CA GLY A 44 -2.56 -21.40 30.28
C GLY A 44 -1.71 -20.67 29.26
N GLN A 45 -1.72 -21.16 28.02
CA GLN A 45 -1.08 -20.45 26.93
C GLN A 45 -1.63 -19.02 26.98
N ALA A 46 -0.75 -18.03 27.03
CA ALA A 46 -1.19 -16.65 26.96
C ALA A 46 -2.06 -16.51 25.72
N GLN A 47 -3.28 -16.00 25.89
CA GLN A 47 -4.21 -15.83 24.78
C GLN A 47 -3.53 -14.92 23.74
N PRO A 48 -3.50 -15.29 22.45
CA PRO A 48 -2.95 -14.43 21.40
C PRO A 48 -3.63 -13.07 21.43
N THR A 49 -2.88 -12.04 21.02
CA THR A 49 -3.38 -10.67 20.97
C THR A 49 -3.10 -10.05 19.62
N CYS A 50 -4.05 -9.28 19.09
CA CYS A 50 -3.87 -8.43 17.92
C CYS A 50 -4.09 -6.96 18.33
N PHE A 51 -3.17 -6.08 17.96
CA PHE A 51 -3.18 -4.67 18.40
C PHE A 51 -3.41 -4.48 19.92
N GLY A 52 -2.82 -5.37 20.73
CA GLY A 52 -2.94 -5.35 22.19
C GLY A 52 -4.31 -5.79 22.76
N ARG A 53 -5.24 -6.27 21.91
CA ARG A 53 -6.52 -6.84 22.32
C ARG A 53 -6.46 -8.37 22.31
N PRO A 54 -7.01 -9.08 23.32
CA PRO A 54 -7.09 -10.54 23.30
C PRO A 54 -7.96 -11.04 22.15
N ALA A 55 -7.51 -12.07 21.44
CA ALA A 55 -8.21 -12.65 20.29
C ALA A 55 -9.59 -13.22 20.67
N THR A 56 -10.65 -12.85 19.97
CA THR A 56 -11.97 -13.48 20.04
C THR A 56 -11.99 -14.76 19.19
N ILE A 57 -11.22 -14.76 18.10
CA ILE A 57 -11.13 -15.85 17.13
C ILE A 57 -9.65 -16.14 16.84
N THR A 58 -9.29 -17.42 16.84
CA THR A 58 -7.95 -17.88 16.44
C THR A 58 -8.11 -19.09 15.52
N GLY A 59 -7.32 -19.18 14.45
CA GLY A 59 -7.43 -20.29 13.50
C GLY A 59 -6.25 -20.41 12.56
N ALA A 60 -6.38 -21.30 11.57
CA ALA A 60 -5.47 -21.47 10.45
C ALA A 60 -6.27 -21.95 9.22
N GLY A 61 -5.84 -21.61 8.01
CA GLY A 61 -6.58 -21.77 6.78
C GLY A 61 -7.73 -20.77 6.69
N THR A 62 -8.96 -21.24 6.53
CA THR A 62 -10.12 -20.36 6.42
C THR A 62 -10.66 -19.95 7.79
N ILE A 63 -10.71 -18.64 8.03
CA ILE A 63 -11.21 -18.03 9.26
C ILE A 63 -12.32 -17.05 8.87
N ASN A 64 -13.49 -17.19 9.50
CA ASN A 64 -14.59 -16.26 9.30
C ASN A 64 -14.93 -15.64 10.65
N GLY A 65 -15.00 -14.32 10.70
CA GLY A 65 -15.48 -13.52 11.81
C GLY A 65 -17.00 -13.56 11.91
N THR A 66 -17.53 -12.60 12.65
CA THR A 66 -18.94 -12.48 12.95
C THR A 66 -19.50 -11.16 12.45
N PRO A 67 -20.82 -10.91 12.53
CA PRO A 67 -21.37 -9.60 12.18
C PRO A 67 -21.10 -8.47 13.19
N GLY A 68 -20.18 -8.64 14.14
CA GLY A 68 -19.78 -7.57 15.06
C GLY A 68 -18.32 -7.68 15.45
N ASP A 69 -17.80 -6.64 16.13
CA ASP A 69 -16.37 -6.45 16.38
C ASP A 69 -15.63 -7.69 16.89
N ASP A 70 -14.68 -8.15 16.09
CA ASP A 70 -13.83 -9.28 16.34
C ASP A 70 -12.35 -8.90 16.52
N VAL A 71 -11.63 -9.80 17.18
CA VAL A 71 -10.16 -9.77 17.25
C VAL A 71 -9.68 -11.12 16.73
N ILE A 72 -9.24 -11.13 15.48
CA ILE A 72 -8.88 -12.32 14.74
C ILE A 72 -7.36 -12.45 14.71
N VAL A 73 -6.86 -13.62 15.09
CA VAL A 73 -5.44 -13.97 14.93
C VAL A 73 -5.32 -15.23 14.08
N GLY A 74 -4.63 -15.10 12.95
CA GLY A 74 -4.29 -16.19 12.04
C GLY A 74 -3.15 -17.05 12.55
N SER A 75 -2.40 -17.61 11.61
CA SER A 75 -1.36 -18.59 11.81
C SER A 75 -0.06 -18.19 11.10
N ALA A 76 0.98 -19.02 11.18
CA ALA A 76 2.23 -18.74 10.49
C ALA A 76 2.29 -19.35 9.07
N GLY A 77 1.14 -19.70 8.50
CA GLY A 77 1.03 -20.14 7.11
C GLY A 77 -0.19 -19.51 6.46
N ALA A 78 -0.30 -19.68 5.15
CA ALA A 78 -1.33 -19.05 4.32
C ALA A 78 -2.76 -19.27 4.85
N ASP A 79 -3.40 -18.17 5.16
CA ASP A 79 -4.75 -18.05 5.70
C ASP A 79 -5.66 -17.28 4.72
N THR A 80 -6.96 -17.55 4.83
CA THR A 80 -8.02 -16.76 4.19
C THR A 80 -8.94 -16.28 5.28
N ILE A 81 -8.93 -14.98 5.53
CA ILE A 81 -9.63 -14.36 6.65
C ILE A 81 -10.69 -13.39 6.12
N ASP A 82 -11.91 -13.52 6.62
CA ASP A 82 -13.02 -12.59 6.42
C ASP A 82 -13.50 -12.14 7.81
N GLY A 83 -13.35 -10.86 8.15
CA GLY A 83 -13.80 -10.32 9.44
C GLY A 83 -15.33 -10.24 9.55
N GLY A 84 -16.02 -10.10 8.42
CA GLY A 84 -17.47 -10.10 8.34
C GLY A 84 -18.03 -8.69 8.45
N GLY A 85 -18.42 -8.26 9.64
CA GLY A 85 -18.82 -6.87 9.81
C GLY A 85 -18.68 -6.41 11.25
N GLY A 86 -18.73 -5.10 11.46
CA GLY A 86 -18.26 -4.51 12.72
C GLY A 86 -16.84 -3.99 12.55
N ASN A 87 -16.24 -3.51 13.64
CA ASN A 87 -14.92 -2.89 13.59
C ASN A 87 -13.86 -3.86 14.13
N ASP A 88 -13.26 -4.59 13.21
CA ASP A 88 -12.43 -5.75 13.45
C ASP A 88 -10.95 -5.40 13.63
N ARG A 89 -10.24 -6.32 14.29
CA ARG A 89 -8.78 -6.30 14.42
C ARG A 89 -8.24 -7.63 13.95
N ILE A 90 -7.59 -7.62 12.80
CA ILE A 90 -7.12 -8.84 12.14
C ILE A 90 -5.59 -8.81 12.10
N CYS A 91 -4.98 -9.86 12.62
CA CYS A 91 -3.54 -10.11 12.48
C CYS A 91 -3.37 -11.50 11.83
N SER A 92 -3.08 -11.56 10.54
CA SER A 92 -2.91 -12.85 9.84
C SER A 92 -1.58 -13.52 10.15
N LEU A 93 -0.57 -12.72 10.55
CA LEU A 93 0.75 -13.08 11.08
C LEU A 93 1.80 -13.41 10.03
N GLY A 94 1.70 -14.53 9.32
CA GLY A 94 2.62 -14.71 8.22
C GLY A 94 2.37 -15.96 7.42
N GLY A 95 3.03 -16.05 6.27
CA GLY A 95 2.48 -16.80 5.14
C GLY A 95 1.84 -15.83 4.16
N ASP A 96 1.51 -16.32 2.97
CA ASP A 96 0.86 -15.49 1.95
C ASP A 96 -0.66 -15.53 2.19
N ASP A 97 -1.20 -14.45 2.76
CA ASP A 97 -2.55 -14.39 3.28
C ASP A 97 -3.51 -13.64 2.34
N THR A 98 -4.80 -13.98 2.42
CA THR A 98 -5.87 -13.19 1.81
C THR A 98 -6.81 -12.73 2.91
N VAL A 99 -6.89 -11.43 3.13
CA VAL A 99 -7.64 -10.83 4.24
C VAL A 99 -8.67 -9.85 3.70
N SER A 100 -9.91 -9.98 4.18
CA SER A 100 -11.03 -9.05 4.03
C SER A 100 -11.42 -8.61 5.44
N GLY A 101 -11.40 -7.32 5.75
CA GLY A 101 -11.92 -6.82 7.04
C GLY A 101 -13.43 -7.00 7.11
N GLY A 102 -14.13 -6.72 6.02
CA GLY A 102 -15.59 -6.77 5.96
C GLY A 102 -16.17 -5.39 6.18
N VAL A 103 -17.46 -5.28 6.46
CA VAL A 103 -18.07 -3.92 6.58
C VAL A 103 -17.76 -3.29 7.93
N GLY A 104 -17.15 -2.10 7.96
CA GLY A 104 -16.88 -1.37 9.20
C GLY A 104 -15.60 -0.55 9.13
N ASP A 105 -15.13 -0.05 10.28
CA ASP A 105 -13.77 0.51 10.36
C ASP A 105 -12.83 -0.54 10.94
N ASP A 106 -11.99 -1.12 10.09
CA ASP A 106 -11.17 -2.28 10.39
C ASP A 106 -9.68 -1.94 10.57
N GLN A 107 -8.98 -2.84 11.24
CA GLN A 107 -7.53 -2.75 11.42
C GLN A 107 -6.88 -4.09 11.07
N ILE A 108 -6.06 -4.08 10.03
CA ILE A 108 -5.46 -5.29 9.42
C ILE A 108 -3.93 -5.22 9.51
N ASP A 109 -3.32 -6.28 10.02
CA ASP A 109 -1.87 -6.55 9.98
C ASP A 109 -1.65 -7.84 9.18
N GLY A 110 -1.14 -7.71 7.94
CA GLY A 110 -0.81 -8.85 7.07
C GLY A 110 0.31 -9.70 7.66
N GLY A 111 1.34 -9.02 8.15
CA GLY A 111 2.48 -9.69 8.75
C GLY A 111 3.48 -10.08 7.69
N SER A 112 4.22 -11.17 7.85
CA SER A 112 5.27 -11.51 6.88
C SER A 112 4.74 -12.42 5.77
N GLY A 113 4.91 -12.05 4.52
CA GLY A 113 4.44 -12.85 3.38
C GLY A 113 3.95 -11.94 2.27
N ASN A 114 3.54 -12.53 1.15
CA ASN A 114 2.97 -11.75 0.07
C ASN A 114 1.45 -11.76 0.20
N ASP A 115 0.90 -10.68 0.74
CA ASP A 115 -0.48 -10.63 1.19
C ASP A 115 -1.41 -9.89 0.22
N PHE A 116 -2.69 -10.23 0.31
CA PHE A 116 -3.77 -9.53 -0.37
C PHE A 116 -4.75 -9.00 0.67
N LEU A 117 -4.68 -7.70 0.96
CA LEU A 117 -5.34 -7.06 2.10
C LEU A 117 -6.43 -6.10 1.63
N ILE A 118 -7.68 -6.39 1.95
CA ILE A 118 -8.86 -5.60 1.59
C ILE A 118 -9.49 -5.12 2.89
N GLY A 119 -9.65 -3.81 3.09
CA GLY A 119 -10.27 -3.31 4.31
C GLY A 119 -11.73 -3.73 4.39
N ASP A 120 -12.47 -3.66 3.28
CA ASP A 120 -13.85 -4.13 3.24
C ASP A 120 -14.03 -5.53 2.63
N VAL A 121 -14.79 -5.61 1.53
CA VAL A 121 -15.40 -6.80 0.99
C VAL A 121 -14.62 -7.26 -0.23
N LEU A 122 -14.17 -8.51 -0.20
CA LEU A 122 -13.62 -9.19 -1.36
C LEU A 122 -14.70 -10.01 -2.10
N ALA A 123 -14.99 -9.63 -3.36
CA ALA A 123 -15.90 -10.37 -4.22
C ALA A 123 -15.18 -10.95 -5.47
N THR A 124 -15.07 -12.28 -5.53
CA THR A 124 -14.56 -12.95 -6.74
C THR A 124 -15.57 -12.92 -7.91
N THR A 125 -16.86 -12.82 -7.59
CA THR A 125 -17.97 -12.72 -8.54
C THR A 125 -19.05 -11.80 -8.00
N GLY A 126 -19.60 -10.93 -8.85
CA GLY A 126 -20.60 -9.96 -8.44
C GLY A 126 -19.96 -8.72 -7.82
N ASN A 127 -20.79 -7.88 -7.21
CA ASN A 127 -20.34 -6.58 -6.69
C ASN A 127 -19.85 -6.71 -5.25
N ALA A 128 -18.75 -6.05 -4.94
CA ALA A 128 -18.29 -5.79 -3.58
C ALA A 128 -18.78 -4.39 -3.18
N ASN A 129 -19.39 -4.27 -2.00
CA ASN A 129 -19.83 -2.97 -1.49
C ASN A 129 -19.51 -2.91 0.00
N GLY A 130 -18.75 -1.90 0.39
CA GLY A 130 -18.36 -1.61 1.76
C GLY A 130 -18.21 -0.10 1.96
N GLY A 131 -17.43 0.27 2.96
CA GLY A 131 -16.90 1.59 3.21
C GLY A 131 -16.53 1.69 4.68
N GLY A 132 -15.52 2.47 5.01
CA GLY A 132 -14.96 2.53 6.35
C GLY A 132 -13.74 3.41 6.39
N ASN A 133 -13.25 3.76 7.57
CA ASN A 133 -11.91 4.31 7.71
C ASN A 133 -10.98 3.20 8.19
N ASP A 134 -10.42 2.48 7.23
CA ASP A 134 -9.64 1.29 7.46
C ASP A 134 -8.17 1.61 7.71
N ARG A 135 -7.50 0.68 8.41
CA ARG A 135 -6.07 0.77 8.68
C ARG A 135 -5.38 -0.52 8.31
N ILE A 136 -4.61 -0.49 7.23
CA ILE A 136 -3.95 -1.65 6.66
C ILE A 136 -2.44 -1.51 6.84
N PHE A 137 -1.80 -2.55 7.38
CA PHE A 137 -0.36 -2.68 7.49
C PHE A 137 0.08 -3.94 6.74
N GLY A 138 0.72 -3.78 5.58
CA GLY A 138 1.28 -4.89 4.79
C GLY A 138 2.39 -5.61 5.55
N ARG A 139 3.36 -4.83 6.04
CA ARG A 139 4.60 -5.29 6.69
C ARG A 139 5.60 -5.81 5.65
N ASP A 140 6.19 -6.98 5.87
CA ASP A 140 7.31 -7.46 5.07
C ASP A 140 6.76 -8.37 3.96
N GLY A 141 6.87 -7.95 2.70
CA GLY A 141 6.53 -8.78 1.55
C GLY A 141 5.92 -8.00 0.40
N ASP A 142 5.68 -8.69 -0.72
CA ASP A 142 5.08 -8.07 -1.90
C ASP A 142 3.55 -8.06 -1.75
N ASP A 143 3.02 -7.01 -1.11
CA ASP A 143 1.62 -6.90 -0.70
C ASP A 143 0.77 -6.10 -1.69
N ASN A 144 -0.50 -6.48 -1.86
CA ASN A 144 -1.48 -5.63 -2.55
C ASN A 144 -2.58 -5.23 -1.58
N SER A 145 -3.02 -3.98 -1.66
CA SER A 145 -4.05 -3.46 -0.76
C SER A 145 -5.08 -2.58 -1.45
N ALA A 146 -6.32 -2.69 -1.01
CA ALA A 146 -7.37 -1.71 -1.25
C ALA A 146 -7.94 -1.34 0.12
N GLY A 147 -8.05 -0.05 0.44
CA GLY A 147 -8.63 0.40 1.70
C GLY A 147 -10.07 -0.04 1.81
N ASP A 148 -10.86 0.11 0.74
CA ASP A 148 -12.23 -0.41 0.74
C ASP A 148 -12.35 -1.84 0.13
N SER A 149 -13.15 -1.97 -0.93
CA SER A 149 -13.69 -3.19 -1.49
C SER A 149 -12.94 -3.59 -2.76
N PHE A 150 -12.82 -4.89 -2.98
CA PHE A 150 -12.17 -5.43 -4.18
C PHE A 150 -13.08 -6.40 -4.94
N ALA A 151 -13.28 -6.14 -6.24
CA ALA A 151 -14.10 -6.99 -7.10
C ALA A 151 -13.32 -7.54 -8.31
N VAL A 152 -13.27 -8.87 -8.45
CA VAL A 152 -12.64 -9.51 -9.63
C VAL A 152 -13.57 -9.44 -10.84
N ASN A 153 -14.81 -9.95 -10.69
CA ASN A 153 -15.80 -10.06 -11.77
C ASN A 153 -17.10 -9.30 -11.42
N GLY A 154 -16.96 -8.00 -11.17
CA GLY A 154 -18.07 -7.10 -10.88
C GLY A 154 -17.57 -5.74 -10.46
N ASN A 155 -18.46 -4.90 -9.95
CA ASN A 155 -18.11 -3.56 -9.52
C ASN A 155 -17.71 -3.54 -8.04
N ALA A 156 -16.77 -2.68 -7.68
CA ALA A 156 -16.42 -2.41 -6.30
C ALA A 156 -16.90 -1.02 -5.90
N SER A 157 -17.40 -0.87 -4.69
CA SER A 157 -17.74 0.43 -4.13
C SER A 157 -17.41 0.49 -2.65
N GLY A 158 -16.91 1.62 -2.21
CA GLY A 158 -16.60 1.95 -0.82
C GLY A 158 -16.20 3.41 -0.76
N GLY A 159 -15.78 3.88 0.39
CA GLY A 159 -15.13 5.17 0.52
C GLY A 159 -14.92 5.44 1.99
N GLY A 160 -14.03 6.37 2.28
CA GLY A 160 -13.63 6.69 3.62
C GLY A 160 -12.20 7.20 3.62
N ASN A 161 -11.69 7.54 4.79
CA ASN A 161 -10.34 8.06 4.92
C ASN A 161 -9.45 6.93 5.45
N ASP A 162 -8.84 6.23 4.53
CA ASP A 162 -8.06 5.04 4.79
C ASP A 162 -6.60 5.36 5.08
N PHE A 163 -5.98 4.46 5.82
CA PHE A 163 -4.56 4.50 6.09
C PHE A 163 -3.93 3.18 5.66
N ILE A 164 -3.02 3.24 4.71
CA ILE A 164 -2.29 2.08 4.21
C ILE A 164 -0.79 2.32 4.41
N ASP A 165 -0.15 1.39 5.12
CA ASP A 165 1.31 1.28 5.22
C ASP A 165 1.74 -0.03 4.56
N GLY A 166 2.27 0.07 3.34
CA GLY A 166 2.71 -1.07 2.55
C GLY A 166 3.87 -1.83 3.19
N GLY A 167 4.72 -1.14 3.95
CA GLY A 167 5.95 -1.72 4.47
C GLY A 167 6.98 -2.04 3.38
N PRO A 168 8.00 -2.89 3.65
CA PRO A 168 8.97 -3.24 2.63
C PRO A 168 8.44 -4.25 1.60
N GLY A 169 8.58 -3.96 0.30
CA GLY A 169 8.19 -4.90 -0.75
C GLY A 169 7.89 -4.26 -2.08
N ASN A 170 7.07 -4.90 -2.90
CA ASN A 170 6.50 -4.30 -4.10
C ASN A 170 5.00 -4.59 -4.11
N GLY A 171 4.20 -3.61 -4.49
CA GLY A 171 2.77 -3.70 -4.32
C GLY A 171 1.95 -2.75 -5.16
N ILE A 172 0.65 -2.99 -5.22
CA ILE A 172 -0.35 -2.02 -5.68
C ILE A 172 -1.22 -1.67 -4.48
N LEU A 173 -1.25 -0.38 -4.14
CA LEU A 173 -1.98 0.16 -3.00
C LEU A 173 -2.99 1.17 -3.54
N SER A 174 -4.27 0.91 -3.31
CA SER A 174 -5.40 1.82 -3.60
C SER A 174 -5.99 2.26 -2.27
N GLY A 175 -6.25 3.54 -2.06
CA GLY A 175 -6.96 3.99 -0.85
C GLY A 175 -8.40 3.52 -0.90
N ASP A 176 -9.14 3.77 -1.97
CA ASP A 176 -10.51 3.24 -2.07
C ASP A 176 -10.59 1.82 -2.69
N SER A 177 -11.75 1.57 -3.32
CA SER A 177 -12.14 0.36 -4.02
C SER A 177 -11.37 0.08 -5.31
N ALA A 178 -11.14 -1.21 -5.58
CA ALA A 178 -10.50 -1.66 -6.81
C ALA A 178 -11.29 -2.75 -7.55
N SER A 179 -11.22 -2.73 -8.88
CA SER A 179 -11.89 -3.73 -9.73
C SER A 179 -11.06 -4.16 -10.94
N VAL A 180 -11.01 -5.48 -11.16
CA VAL A 180 -10.21 -6.10 -12.24
C VAL A 180 -10.92 -6.04 -13.59
N THR A 181 -12.25 -6.13 -13.61
CA THR A 181 -13.05 -6.13 -14.86
C THR A 181 -14.17 -5.11 -14.83
N GLY A 182 -14.37 -4.49 -13.67
CA GLY A 182 -15.53 -3.68 -13.33
C GLY A 182 -15.30 -2.20 -13.36
N ASP A 183 -16.29 -1.48 -12.83
CA ASP A 183 -16.11 -0.12 -12.35
C ASP A 183 -15.69 -0.17 -10.87
N ALA A 184 -14.96 0.85 -10.41
CA ALA A 184 -14.76 1.12 -9.00
C ALA A 184 -15.33 2.48 -8.65
N THR A 185 -15.88 2.63 -7.46
CA THR A 185 -16.29 3.92 -6.93
C THR A 185 -15.79 4.08 -5.52
N GLY A 186 -15.37 5.28 -5.18
CA GLY A 186 -14.99 5.64 -3.82
C GLY A 186 -14.41 7.03 -3.78
N ALA A 187 -14.26 7.51 -2.57
CA ALA A 187 -13.56 8.74 -2.28
C ALA A 187 -13.33 8.81 -0.77
N GLY A 188 -12.31 9.55 -0.41
CA GLY A 188 -12.08 10.09 0.92
C GLY A 188 -10.62 10.46 1.04
N ASP A 189 -10.26 11.23 2.07
CA ASP A 189 -8.90 11.75 2.15
C ASP A 189 -7.98 10.65 2.71
N ASP A 190 -7.30 9.95 1.81
CA ASP A 190 -6.51 8.76 2.10
C ASP A 190 -5.06 9.11 2.45
N THR A 191 -4.41 8.18 3.16
CA THR A 191 -2.98 8.27 3.45
C THR A 191 -2.31 6.94 3.13
N ILE A 192 -1.45 6.96 2.12
CA ILE A 192 -0.77 5.78 1.61
C ILE A 192 0.74 5.97 1.73
N LEU A 193 1.38 5.07 2.46
CA LEU A 193 2.83 5.01 2.65
C LEU A 193 3.34 3.74 1.95
N GLY A 194 4.11 3.89 0.87
CA GLY A 194 4.67 2.78 0.11
C GLY A 194 5.69 1.99 0.93
N GLY A 195 6.69 2.68 1.49
CA GLY A 195 7.71 2.05 2.33
C GLY A 195 9.04 1.89 1.59
N LEU A 196 9.64 0.70 1.68
CA LEU A 196 10.90 0.42 0.98
C LEU A 196 10.63 -0.57 -0.15
N GLY A 197 10.96 -0.19 -1.38
CA GLY A 197 10.81 -1.06 -2.52
C GLY A 197 10.01 -0.37 -3.62
N GLY A 198 9.29 -1.14 -4.43
CA GLY A 198 8.71 -0.67 -5.68
C GLY A 198 7.20 -0.77 -5.68
N GLU A 199 6.51 0.26 -5.19
CA GLU A 199 5.05 0.30 -5.15
C GLU A 199 4.43 1.13 -6.30
N LEU A 200 3.18 0.83 -6.62
CA LEU A 200 2.23 1.72 -7.30
C LEU A 200 1.21 2.19 -6.27
N LEU A 201 1.14 3.51 -6.05
CA LEU A 201 0.16 4.12 -5.15
C LEU A 201 -0.93 4.82 -5.96
N ILE A 202 -2.17 4.67 -5.53
CA ILE A 202 -3.37 5.25 -6.11
C ILE A 202 -4.18 5.76 -4.92
N GLY A 203 -4.42 7.07 -4.82
CA GLY A 203 -5.10 7.63 -3.64
C GLY A 203 -6.52 7.12 -3.55
N ASP A 204 -7.31 7.26 -4.62
CA ASP A 204 -8.67 6.72 -4.62
C ASP A 204 -8.74 5.28 -5.23
N GLY A 205 -9.76 5.04 -6.07
CA GLY A 205 -10.06 3.76 -6.70
C GLY A 205 -9.36 3.46 -8.03
N SER A 206 -9.27 2.17 -8.33
CA SER A 206 -8.59 1.61 -9.51
C SER A 206 -9.50 0.64 -10.26
N ALA A 207 -9.74 0.85 -11.55
CA ALA A 207 -10.67 -0.01 -12.30
C ALA A 207 -10.32 -0.23 -13.77
N ALA A 208 -10.76 -1.36 -14.30
CA ALA A 208 -10.61 -1.66 -15.73
C ALA A 208 -11.60 -0.91 -16.63
N ARG A 209 -12.75 -0.46 -16.09
CA ARG A 209 -13.76 0.29 -16.85
C ARG A 209 -13.77 1.75 -16.44
N ASN A 210 -14.57 2.14 -15.46
CA ASN A 210 -14.61 3.52 -14.99
C ASN A 210 -14.31 3.57 -13.50
N THR A 211 -13.72 4.68 -13.09
CA THR A 211 -13.56 5.08 -11.70
C THR A 211 -14.35 6.37 -11.47
N SER A 212 -15.02 6.48 -10.33
CA SER A 212 -15.72 7.72 -9.99
C SER A 212 -15.84 7.96 -8.49
N GLY A 213 -15.74 9.22 -8.10
CA GLY A 213 -15.71 9.69 -6.73
C GLY A 213 -15.72 11.20 -6.66
N SER A 214 -15.58 11.76 -5.45
CA SER A 214 -15.18 13.16 -5.33
C SER A 214 -13.70 13.39 -5.63
N GLY A 215 -12.86 12.35 -5.57
CA GLY A 215 -11.40 12.42 -5.56
C GLY A 215 -10.91 13.01 -4.25
N GLY A 216 -10.61 12.22 -3.23
CA GLY A 216 -10.26 12.75 -1.90
C GLY A 216 -9.01 13.64 -1.88
N ASP A 217 -8.79 14.47 -0.85
CA ASP A 217 -7.51 15.19 -0.72
C ASP A 217 -6.42 14.26 -0.15
N ASP A 218 -5.70 13.56 -1.02
CA ASP A 218 -4.91 12.39 -0.65
C ASP A 218 -3.45 12.70 -0.29
N ARG A 219 -2.85 11.80 0.50
CA ARG A 219 -1.42 11.85 0.84
C ARG A 219 -0.71 10.56 0.48
N LEU A 220 0.10 10.64 -0.57
CA LEU A 220 0.88 9.53 -1.08
C LEU A 220 2.37 9.79 -0.84
N ASP A 221 3.07 8.85 -0.20
CA ASP A 221 4.53 8.86 -0.06
C ASP A 221 5.09 7.51 -0.50
N LEU A 222 5.81 7.50 -1.62
CA LEU A 222 6.50 6.33 -2.17
C LEU A 222 7.67 5.86 -1.29
N GLY A 223 7.99 6.59 -0.22
CA GLY A 223 9.00 6.20 0.75
C GLY A 223 10.44 6.48 0.29
N PRO A 224 11.45 6.03 1.06
CA PRO A 224 12.84 6.46 0.88
C PRO A 224 13.52 5.96 -0.39
N ASP A 225 13.23 4.72 -0.79
CA ASP A 225 13.87 4.09 -1.95
C ASP A 225 13.21 4.54 -3.26
N GLY A 226 11.96 5.03 -3.19
CA GLY A 226 11.12 5.41 -4.32
C GLY A 226 10.40 4.21 -4.93
N GLY A 227 9.11 4.39 -5.23
CA GLY A 227 8.28 3.43 -5.95
C GLY A 227 8.11 3.86 -7.41
N VAL A 228 7.41 3.08 -8.22
CA VAL A 228 7.44 3.30 -9.68
C VAL A 228 6.51 4.44 -10.10
N VAL A 229 5.32 4.50 -9.52
CA VAL A 229 4.26 5.44 -9.90
C VAL A 229 3.41 5.80 -8.68
N ALA A 230 3.04 7.06 -8.54
CA ALA A 230 1.97 7.50 -7.64
C ALA A 230 0.97 8.39 -8.40
N ILE A 231 -0.32 8.10 -8.20
CA ILE A 231 -1.46 8.79 -8.82
C ILE A 231 -2.33 9.30 -7.67
N GLY A 232 -2.54 10.61 -7.57
CA GLY A 232 -3.30 11.19 -6.46
C GLY A 232 -4.74 10.68 -6.44
N ASP A 233 -5.47 10.78 -7.54
CA ASP A 233 -6.86 10.28 -7.57
C ASP A 233 -6.96 8.85 -8.16
N HIS A 234 -7.77 8.70 -9.21
CA HIS A 234 -8.15 7.41 -9.75
C HIS A 234 -7.24 6.89 -10.86
N ASN A 235 -7.21 5.56 -10.99
CA ASN A 235 -6.48 4.88 -12.04
C ASN A 235 -7.37 4.01 -12.93
N ILE A 236 -7.24 4.16 -14.25
CA ILE A 236 -7.78 3.20 -15.21
C ILE A 236 -6.71 2.17 -15.55
N ASN A 237 -6.91 0.92 -15.12
CA ASN A 237 -5.89 -0.14 -15.22
C ASN A 237 -6.00 -1.02 -16.48
N SER A 238 -6.82 -0.61 -17.46
CA SER A 238 -7.02 -1.31 -18.72
C SER A 238 -6.98 -0.36 -19.91
N PRO A 239 -6.29 -0.68 -21.02
CA PRO A 239 -6.25 0.16 -22.22
C PRO A 239 -7.58 0.19 -22.99
N GLN A 240 -8.52 -0.72 -22.67
CA GLN A 240 -9.91 -0.66 -23.13
C GLN A 240 -10.83 0.02 -22.12
N GLY A 241 -10.25 0.59 -21.06
CA GLY A 241 -10.98 1.28 -20.02
C GLY A 241 -11.58 2.59 -20.49
N GLY A 242 -12.23 3.24 -19.54
CA GLY A 242 -13.07 4.41 -19.74
C GLY A 242 -12.51 5.62 -19.02
N ARG A 243 -13.34 6.17 -18.13
CA ARG A 243 -13.15 7.49 -17.52
C ARG A 243 -12.80 7.36 -16.05
N ALA A 244 -11.96 8.28 -15.57
CA ALA A 244 -11.88 8.64 -14.17
C ALA A 244 -12.65 9.94 -13.94
N ALA A 245 -13.51 9.99 -12.93
CA ALA A 245 -14.35 11.15 -12.64
C ALA A 245 -14.38 11.45 -11.14
N GLY A 246 -13.62 12.46 -10.76
CA GLY A 246 -13.35 12.88 -9.38
C GLY A 246 -12.02 13.62 -9.41
N ALA A 247 -11.82 14.60 -8.53
CA ALA A 247 -10.49 15.17 -8.33
C ALA A 247 -10.37 15.86 -6.97
N GLY A 248 -9.27 15.53 -6.30
CA GLY A 248 -8.81 15.97 -5.00
C GLY A 248 -7.63 16.93 -5.04
N THR A 249 -7.32 17.58 -3.92
CA THR A 249 -6.11 18.41 -3.79
C THR A 249 -5.03 17.57 -3.14
N ASP A 250 -4.20 16.96 -3.97
CA ASP A 250 -3.36 15.85 -3.56
C ASP A 250 -1.95 16.30 -3.18
N ARG A 251 -1.35 15.48 -2.33
CA ARG A 251 0.07 15.59 -2.01
C ARG A 251 0.76 14.28 -2.33
N VAL A 252 1.48 14.29 -3.43
CA VAL A 252 2.20 13.13 -3.94
C VAL A 252 3.70 13.33 -3.77
N THR A 253 4.35 12.38 -3.10
CA THR A 253 5.76 12.46 -2.78
C THR A 253 6.52 11.22 -3.26
N GLY A 254 7.53 11.45 -4.11
CA GLY A 254 8.51 10.47 -4.60
C GLY A 254 9.57 10.10 -3.55
N GLY A 255 10.51 9.26 -3.96
CA GLY A 255 11.61 8.75 -3.15
C GLY A 255 12.98 9.20 -3.62
N SER A 256 13.94 8.27 -3.73
CA SER A 256 15.30 8.58 -4.20
C SER A 256 15.63 7.97 -5.56
N GLY A 257 14.67 7.26 -6.15
CA GLY A 257 14.71 6.67 -7.47
C GLY A 257 13.99 7.55 -8.50
N ALA A 258 13.99 7.12 -9.76
CA ALA A 258 13.23 7.81 -10.79
C ALA A 258 11.76 7.43 -10.70
N ASP A 259 10.91 8.42 -10.43
CA ASP A 259 9.50 8.21 -10.14
C ASP A 259 8.60 8.87 -11.19
N ILE A 260 7.36 8.38 -11.29
CA ILE A 260 6.29 9.03 -12.07
C ILE A 260 5.18 9.46 -11.10
N LEU A 261 4.94 10.76 -11.01
CA LEU A 261 3.93 11.34 -10.13
C LEU A 261 2.84 12.01 -10.96
N VAL A 262 1.59 11.73 -10.67
CA VAL A 262 0.41 12.34 -11.28
C VAL A 262 -0.41 12.96 -10.15
N GLY A 263 -0.77 14.24 -10.25
CA GLY A 263 -1.63 14.89 -9.26
C GLY A 263 -3.03 14.30 -9.28
N ASP A 264 -3.77 14.46 -10.38
CA ASP A 264 -5.10 13.85 -10.47
C ASP A 264 -5.07 12.36 -10.91
N SER A 265 -5.79 12.02 -11.99
CA SER A 265 -6.06 10.66 -12.45
C SER A 265 -5.23 10.22 -13.66
N SER A 266 -5.05 8.91 -13.81
CA SER A 266 -4.60 8.28 -15.06
C SER A 266 -5.79 7.74 -15.87
N VAL A 267 -5.96 8.20 -17.11
CA VAL A 267 -7.17 7.95 -17.91
C VAL A 267 -6.95 7.45 -19.34
N VAL A 268 -7.93 6.71 -19.85
CA VAL A 268 -8.03 6.36 -21.28
C VAL A 268 -8.92 7.37 -22.03
N ASP A 269 -10.12 7.64 -21.51
CA ASP A 269 -11.08 8.60 -22.10
C ASP A 269 -10.97 9.96 -21.42
N ALA A 270 -10.11 10.82 -21.95
CA ALA A 270 -9.91 12.19 -21.47
C ALA A 270 -10.99 13.20 -21.92
N SER A 271 -12.15 12.76 -22.43
CA SER A 271 -13.21 13.69 -22.85
C SER A 271 -14.00 14.31 -21.70
N GLN A 272 -13.92 13.71 -20.51
CA GLN A 272 -14.46 14.23 -19.26
C GLN A 272 -13.50 13.86 -18.14
N THR A 273 -12.62 14.79 -17.80
CA THR A 273 -11.75 14.71 -16.63
C THR A 273 -12.17 15.79 -15.63
N SER A 274 -11.85 15.55 -14.37
CA SER A 274 -11.84 16.59 -13.33
C SER A 274 -10.38 16.80 -12.95
N ALA A 275 -10.07 17.99 -12.46
CA ALA A 275 -8.72 18.30 -12.01
C ALA A 275 -8.75 19.32 -10.88
N ARG A 276 -7.77 19.24 -10.00
CA ARG A 276 -7.57 20.13 -8.85
C ARG A 276 -6.09 20.40 -8.67
N SER A 277 -5.77 21.09 -7.57
CA SER A 277 -4.49 21.78 -7.40
C SER A 277 -3.59 20.95 -6.51
N ASP A 278 -2.50 20.46 -7.06
CA ASP A 278 -1.73 19.40 -6.41
C ASP A 278 -0.34 19.86 -6.02
N VAL A 279 0.26 19.10 -5.09
CA VAL A 279 1.64 19.31 -4.65
C VAL A 279 2.45 18.04 -4.88
N LEU A 280 3.29 18.08 -5.90
CA LEU A 280 4.12 16.94 -6.31
C LEU A 280 5.59 17.19 -5.94
N GLN A 281 6.22 16.21 -5.31
CA GLN A 281 7.62 16.29 -4.89
C GLN A 281 8.40 15.06 -5.35
N GLY A 282 9.21 15.16 -6.40
CA GLY A 282 10.04 14.06 -6.92
C GLY A 282 11.14 13.63 -5.94
N ARG A 283 11.68 14.58 -5.18
CA ARG A 283 12.79 14.44 -4.21
C ARG A 283 14.12 14.15 -4.91
N GLY A 284 14.42 12.94 -5.33
CA GLY A 284 15.66 12.66 -6.05
C GLY A 284 15.49 11.49 -6.99
N GLY A 285 16.13 11.52 -8.14
CA GLY A 285 15.73 10.66 -9.24
C GLY A 285 15.85 11.38 -10.56
N ASN A 286 15.34 10.77 -11.63
CA ASN A 286 15.03 11.53 -12.84
C ASN A 286 13.53 11.40 -13.00
N ASP A 287 12.80 12.35 -12.45
CA ASP A 287 11.38 12.18 -12.19
C ASP A 287 10.54 12.71 -13.32
N THR A 288 9.32 12.19 -13.46
CA THR A 288 8.30 12.73 -14.36
C THR A 288 7.08 13.11 -13.54
N LEU A 289 6.78 14.40 -13.48
CA LEU A 289 5.67 14.96 -12.72
C LEU A 289 4.62 15.52 -13.69
N PHE A 290 3.37 15.10 -13.50
CA PHE A 290 2.17 15.63 -14.16
C PHE A 290 1.31 16.29 -13.10
N GLY A 291 1.11 17.61 -13.19
CA GLY A 291 0.27 18.36 -12.25
C GLY A 291 -1.16 17.84 -12.29
N ASP A 292 -1.75 17.81 -13.48
CA ASP A 292 -3.09 17.24 -13.68
C ASP A 292 -3.07 15.79 -14.21
N ASN A 293 -4.24 15.35 -14.66
CA ASN A 293 -4.50 14.10 -15.36
C ASN A 293 -3.46 13.71 -16.44
N ALA A 294 -3.05 12.44 -16.43
CA ALA A 294 -2.17 11.83 -17.43
C ALA A 294 -2.90 10.78 -18.30
N ASP A 295 -2.35 10.49 -19.48
CA ASP A 295 -2.85 9.34 -20.26
C ASP A 295 -2.51 8.00 -19.61
N PHE A 296 -3.20 6.93 -20.03
CA PHE A 296 -3.03 5.57 -19.53
C PHE A 296 -1.56 5.09 -19.45
N ASP A 297 -0.74 5.46 -20.43
CA ASP A 297 0.69 5.08 -20.48
C ASP A 297 1.58 6.06 -19.66
N VAL A 298 0.98 7.09 -19.06
CA VAL A 298 1.58 8.13 -18.22
C VAL A 298 2.74 8.85 -18.94
N THR A 299 2.49 9.24 -20.20
CA THR A 299 3.50 9.83 -21.09
C THR A 299 3.28 11.31 -21.37
N ARG A 300 2.08 11.83 -21.09
CA ARG A 300 1.67 13.22 -21.35
C ARG A 300 0.42 13.57 -20.55
N THR A 301 0.24 14.86 -20.28
CA THR A 301 -1.00 15.42 -19.74
C THR A 301 -2.16 15.24 -20.73
N VAL A 302 -3.38 15.09 -20.21
CA VAL A 302 -4.60 14.93 -21.00
C VAL A 302 -5.80 15.68 -20.43
N GLY A 303 -6.79 15.92 -21.28
CA GLY A 303 -8.01 16.61 -20.91
C GLY A 303 -7.87 18.13 -21.02
N THR A 304 -8.85 18.84 -20.46
CA THR A 304 -8.86 20.32 -20.40
C THR A 304 -9.19 20.84 -19.01
N ALA A 305 -9.48 19.94 -18.07
CA ALA A 305 -9.53 20.30 -16.66
C ALA A 305 -8.09 20.59 -16.21
N GLY A 306 -7.93 21.54 -15.28
CA GLY A 306 -6.68 21.70 -14.56
C GLY A 306 -6.85 22.45 -13.24
N GLY A 307 -5.90 22.31 -12.32
CA GLY A 307 -5.72 23.13 -11.11
C GLY A 307 -4.40 23.90 -11.07
N ASP A 308 -4.25 24.81 -10.09
CA ASP A 308 -3.04 25.62 -9.96
C ASP A 308 -1.98 24.83 -9.15
N ASP A 309 -1.08 24.13 -9.83
CA ASP A 309 -0.23 23.10 -9.24
C ASP A 309 1.13 23.59 -8.75
N ALA A 310 1.74 22.85 -7.83
CA ALA A 310 3.10 23.07 -7.37
C ALA A 310 3.97 21.81 -7.55
N LEU A 311 4.83 21.84 -8.57
CA LEU A 311 5.69 20.73 -8.97
C LEU A 311 7.13 21.01 -8.56
N PHE A 312 7.71 20.09 -7.79
CA PHE A 312 9.11 20.16 -7.34
C PHE A 312 9.85 18.91 -7.82
N GLY A 313 10.75 19.04 -8.78
CA GLY A 313 11.56 17.92 -9.30
C GLY A 313 12.50 17.39 -8.23
N GLY A 314 13.51 18.18 -7.88
CA GLY A 314 14.45 17.85 -6.82
C GLY A 314 15.83 17.54 -7.37
N ASP A 315 16.41 16.43 -6.93
CA ASP A 315 17.76 16.02 -7.34
C ASP A 315 17.73 15.12 -8.58
N GLY A 316 18.11 15.66 -9.74
CA GLY A 316 18.39 14.89 -10.96
C GLY A 316 17.68 15.47 -12.16
N ALA A 317 17.68 14.77 -13.30
CA ALA A 317 17.20 15.38 -14.55
C ALA A 317 15.70 15.14 -14.72
N ASP A 318 14.91 16.14 -14.33
CA ASP A 318 13.47 15.97 -14.15
C ASP A 318 12.65 16.49 -15.33
N THR A 319 11.45 15.96 -15.48
CA THR A 319 10.45 16.38 -16.46
C THR A 319 9.17 16.79 -15.74
N LEU A 320 8.84 18.08 -15.80
CA LEU A 320 7.64 18.64 -15.17
C LEU A 320 6.65 19.06 -16.26
N ARG A 321 5.40 18.64 -16.12
CA ARG A 321 4.26 18.97 -16.99
C ARG A 321 3.15 19.51 -16.10
N ALA A 322 2.92 20.82 -16.14
CA ALA A 322 2.03 21.44 -15.16
C ALA A 322 0.56 21.27 -15.53
N GLY A 323 0.09 21.88 -16.62
CA GLY A 323 -1.29 21.75 -17.03
C GLY A 323 -1.83 22.98 -17.75
N PRO A 324 -3.15 23.16 -17.85
CA PRO A 324 -3.78 24.31 -18.50
C PRO A 324 -4.01 25.52 -17.55
N ARG A 325 -3.43 25.53 -16.35
CA ARG A 325 -3.68 26.52 -15.27
C ARG A 325 -2.43 27.30 -14.90
N ASN A 326 -2.43 28.02 -13.76
CA ASN A 326 -1.31 28.87 -13.41
C ASN A 326 -0.45 28.17 -12.37
N ASP A 327 0.68 27.66 -12.82
CA ASP A 327 1.40 26.68 -12.04
C ASP A 327 2.75 27.21 -11.52
N PHE A 328 3.24 26.55 -10.49
CA PHE A 328 4.57 26.76 -9.95
C PHE A 328 5.44 25.53 -10.21
N LEU A 329 6.51 25.71 -10.96
CA LEU A 329 7.48 24.68 -11.30
C LEU A 329 8.84 25.01 -10.70
N ASP A 330 9.46 24.00 -10.09
CA ASP A 330 10.78 24.10 -9.50
C ASP A 330 11.58 22.87 -9.87
N GLY A 331 12.46 22.99 -10.89
CA GLY A 331 13.24 21.87 -11.41
C GLY A 331 14.14 21.28 -10.33
N GLY A 332 14.97 22.11 -9.71
CA GLY A 332 15.76 21.71 -8.56
C GLY A 332 17.21 22.17 -8.66
N PRO A 333 18.09 21.76 -7.73
CA PRO A 333 19.47 22.20 -7.75
C PRO A 333 20.38 21.41 -8.72
N SER A 334 19.92 20.29 -9.28
CA SER A 334 20.81 19.22 -9.75
C SER A 334 20.41 18.71 -11.13
N ALA A 335 21.26 18.89 -12.14
CA ALA A 335 21.04 18.47 -13.55
C ALA A 335 20.05 19.35 -14.35
N PRO A 336 20.00 19.20 -15.70
CA PRO A 336 19.11 20.02 -16.50
C PRO A 336 17.67 19.54 -16.46
N ASP A 337 16.77 20.40 -15.99
CA ASP A 337 15.36 20.11 -15.84
C ASP A 337 14.53 20.62 -17.02
N ASN A 338 13.52 19.84 -17.41
CA ASN A 338 12.60 20.13 -18.50
C ASN A 338 11.20 20.47 -17.99
N CYS A 339 10.98 21.76 -17.77
CA CYS A 339 9.75 22.30 -17.23
C CYS A 339 8.86 22.83 -18.38
N ASP A 340 7.69 22.21 -18.55
CA ASP A 340 6.66 22.68 -19.47
C ASP A 340 5.44 23.11 -18.64
N GLY A 341 5.18 24.42 -18.61
CA GLY A 341 3.95 24.96 -18.02
C GLY A 341 2.71 24.66 -18.85
N GLU A 342 2.88 24.14 -20.08
CA GLU A 342 1.82 23.86 -21.04
C GLU A 342 0.98 25.10 -21.39
N ALA A 343 -0.10 25.39 -20.67
CA ALA A 343 -0.92 26.58 -20.91
C ALA A 343 -1.26 27.31 -19.62
N GLY A 344 -1.25 28.65 -19.65
CA GLY A 344 -1.57 29.44 -18.48
C GLY A 344 -0.57 30.55 -18.27
N ILE A 345 -0.40 30.98 -17.02
CA ILE A 345 0.63 31.94 -16.60
C ILE A 345 1.46 31.30 -15.50
N ASP A 346 2.55 30.66 -15.92
CA ASP A 346 3.34 29.82 -15.04
C ASP A 346 4.56 30.54 -14.50
N ILE A 347 5.03 30.06 -13.36
CA ILE A 347 6.29 30.49 -12.75
C ILE A 347 7.20 29.27 -12.67
N ALA A 348 8.31 29.31 -13.41
CA ALA A 348 9.35 28.31 -13.28
C ALA A 348 10.62 28.90 -12.66
N ILE A 349 11.17 28.19 -11.68
CA ILE A 349 12.49 28.47 -11.13
C ILE A 349 13.37 27.24 -11.28
N ARG A 350 14.68 27.49 -11.42
CA ARG A 350 15.68 26.42 -11.52
C ARG A 350 15.33 25.36 -12.58
N CYS A 351 14.90 25.82 -13.75
CA CYS A 351 14.63 24.99 -14.92
C CYS A 351 15.55 25.43 -16.07
N GLU A 352 16.36 24.51 -16.59
CA GLU A 352 17.30 24.78 -17.69
C GLU A 352 16.61 24.78 -19.05
N ILE A 353 15.53 24.01 -19.18
CA ILE A 353 14.70 23.93 -20.38
C ILE A 353 13.28 24.31 -19.98
N THR A 354 12.76 25.38 -20.57
CA THR A 354 11.40 25.85 -20.33
C THR A 354 10.56 25.87 -21.61
N ARG A 355 9.30 25.50 -21.48
CA ARG A 355 8.25 25.64 -22.51
C ARG A 355 6.94 26.06 -21.81
N GLY A 356 6.07 26.80 -22.51
CA GLY A 356 4.82 27.31 -21.93
C GLY A 356 4.99 28.48 -20.95
N ILE A 357 6.20 28.70 -20.42
CA ILE A 357 6.47 29.67 -19.35
C ILE A 357 6.94 31.04 -19.90
N PRO A 358 6.35 32.17 -19.47
CA PRO A 358 6.73 33.54 -19.88
C PRO A 358 8.15 34.01 -19.51
#